data_AF-W2RA37-F1
#
_entry.id   AF-W2RA37-F1
#
_cell.length_a   1.000
_cell.length_b   1.000
_cell.length_c   1.000
_cell.angle_alpha   90.00
_cell.angle_beta   90.00
_cell.angle_gamma   90.00
#
_symmetry.space_group_name_H-M   'P 1'
#
loop_
_entity.id
_entity.type
_entity.pdbx_description
1 polymer ?
#
loop_
_entity_poly.entity_id
_entity_poly.type
_entity_poly.pdbx_seq_one_letter_code
_entity_poly.pdbx_strand_id
1 'polypeptide(L)'
;MITEYKISHNDWIYLVPLVQANLNHSPVASLANKAPVEVFTGLPCPVPAYILHVPDNQPKAVSISSAAIENTLAKLRSSIEDMYCAVKNKRENITLLNKRKSRDTKEVTFSVDDYVLRSRVDERRHNKLLVTWIGLYVVTRADSHSFRVRHLVTGKEQDDIVLKVDRLSKHRWNKHKHAFEILVSWCGLEPIEDSWEPLKSLAQNIPALLRTYVEAAEDAKLATALQKVTST
;
A
#
# COMPACT_ATOMS: atom_id res chain seq x y z
N MET A 1 -21.21 15.65 19.04
CA MET A 1 -21.47 14.38 19.77
C MET A 1 -20.84 14.31 21.16
N ILE A 2 -19.54 14.04 21.37
CA ILE A 2 -18.99 13.87 22.74
C ILE A 2 -19.17 15.14 23.60
N THR A 3 -18.75 16.29 23.08
CA THR A 3 -18.92 17.60 23.74
C THR A 3 -20.39 18.03 23.82
N GLU A 4 -21.13 17.80 22.75
CA GLU A 4 -22.55 18.15 22.60
C GLU A 4 -23.46 17.44 23.61
N TYR A 5 -23.21 16.16 23.88
CA TYR A 5 -23.96 15.37 24.86
C TYR A 5 -23.32 15.35 26.25
N LYS A 6 -22.23 16.12 26.45
CA LYS A 6 -21.45 16.16 27.70
C LYS A 6 -21.01 14.76 28.16
N ILE A 7 -20.59 13.93 27.22
CA ILE A 7 -20.09 12.57 27.47
C ILE A 7 -18.58 12.66 27.70
N SER A 8 -18.04 11.88 28.64
CA SER A 8 -16.59 11.79 28.85
C SER A 8 -15.90 11.16 27.64
N HIS A 9 -14.66 11.55 27.35
CA HIS A 9 -13.88 10.94 26.27
C HIS A 9 -13.67 9.43 26.46
N ASN A 10 -13.63 8.96 27.71
CA ASN A 10 -13.50 7.53 28.02
C ASN A 10 -14.79 6.73 27.72
N ASP A 11 -15.93 7.43 27.59
CA ASP A 11 -17.27 6.86 27.42
C ASP A 11 -17.76 6.91 25.97
N TRP A 12 -16.85 7.09 25.00
CA TRP A 12 -17.19 7.17 23.58
C TRP A 12 -17.87 5.90 23.03
N ILE A 13 -17.67 4.76 23.68
CA ILE A 13 -18.25 3.46 23.30
C ILE A 13 -19.79 3.54 23.22
N TYR A 14 -20.42 4.33 24.08
CA TYR A 14 -21.89 4.49 24.07
C TYR A 14 -22.40 5.24 22.83
N LEU A 15 -21.53 5.90 22.07
CA LEU A 15 -21.87 6.52 20.79
C LEU A 15 -21.81 5.54 19.61
N VAL A 16 -21.16 4.38 19.75
CA VAL A 16 -20.97 3.43 18.64
C VAL A 16 -22.30 2.96 18.05
N PRO A 17 -23.32 2.55 18.84
CA PRO A 17 -24.61 2.16 18.27
C PRO A 17 -25.29 3.29 17.49
N LEU A 18 -25.14 4.54 17.98
CA LEU A 18 -25.68 5.71 17.32
C LEU A 18 -24.97 5.96 15.97
N VAL A 19 -23.64 5.92 15.95
CA VAL A 19 -22.84 6.11 14.72
C VAL A 19 -23.15 5.01 13.70
N GLN A 20 -23.18 3.76 14.14
CA GLN A 20 -23.52 2.62 13.28
C GLN A 20 -24.94 2.74 12.71
N ALA A 21 -25.92 3.13 13.53
CA ALA A 21 -27.28 3.37 13.07
C ALA A 21 -27.31 4.49 12.00
N ASN A 22 -26.63 5.61 12.23
CA ASN A 22 -26.56 6.70 11.27
C ASN A 22 -25.93 6.26 9.93
N LEU A 23 -24.83 5.51 9.96
CA LEU A 23 -24.16 5.04 8.74
C LEU A 23 -25.04 4.07 7.95
N ASN A 24 -25.73 3.14 8.63
CA ASN A 24 -26.51 2.11 7.96
C ASN A 24 -27.87 2.59 7.43
N HIS A 25 -28.44 3.64 8.03
CA HIS A 25 -29.76 4.18 7.68
C HIS A 25 -29.70 5.48 6.85
N SER A 26 -28.50 6.04 6.62
CA SER A 26 -28.34 7.24 5.77
C SER A 26 -28.21 6.87 4.29
N PRO A 27 -28.96 7.52 3.38
CA PRO A 27 -28.83 7.30 1.95
C PRO A 27 -27.48 7.80 1.41
N VAL A 28 -26.91 7.07 0.46
CA VAL A 28 -25.62 7.40 -0.16
C VAL A 28 -25.73 7.41 -1.69
N ALA A 29 -25.16 8.42 -2.35
CA ALA A 29 -25.25 8.59 -3.81
C ALA A 29 -24.66 7.40 -4.60
N SER A 30 -23.59 6.78 -4.12
CA SER A 30 -22.98 5.59 -4.73
C SER A 30 -23.90 4.37 -4.75
N LEU A 31 -24.92 4.33 -3.89
CA LEU A 31 -25.94 3.29 -3.81
C LEU A 31 -27.26 3.74 -4.44
N ALA A 32 -27.20 4.62 -5.45
CA ALA A 32 -28.38 5.21 -6.08
C ALA A 32 -29.31 5.93 -5.07
N ASN A 33 -28.72 6.65 -4.12
CA ASN A 33 -29.40 7.35 -3.03
C ASN A 33 -30.22 6.45 -2.10
N LYS A 34 -29.88 5.16 -2.01
CA LYS A 34 -30.44 4.23 -1.02
C LYS A 34 -29.54 4.12 0.20
N ALA A 35 -30.13 3.79 1.36
CA ALA A 35 -29.37 3.51 2.57
C ALA A 35 -28.78 2.09 2.52
N PRO A 36 -27.62 1.84 3.14
CA PRO A 36 -27.02 0.51 3.19
C PRO A 36 -27.96 -0.59 3.70
N VAL A 37 -28.81 -0.28 4.69
CA VAL A 37 -29.81 -1.22 5.20
C VAL A 37 -30.85 -1.62 4.14
N GLU A 38 -31.22 -0.71 3.24
CA GLU A 38 -32.18 -0.98 2.16
C GLU A 38 -31.57 -1.88 1.09
N VAL A 39 -30.29 -1.67 0.78
CA VAL A 39 -29.56 -2.51 -0.18
C VAL A 39 -29.31 -3.90 0.40
N PHE A 40 -28.99 -3.97 1.70
CA PHE A 40 -28.68 -5.23 2.38
C PHE A 40 -29.92 -6.09 2.64
N THR A 41 -31.04 -5.47 3.05
CA THR A 41 -32.26 -6.19 3.45
C THR A 41 -33.34 -6.24 2.37
N GLY A 42 -33.29 -5.35 1.37
CA GLY A 42 -34.34 -5.19 0.36
C GLY A 42 -35.62 -4.52 0.89
N LEU A 43 -35.66 -4.10 2.15
CA LEU A 43 -36.80 -3.45 2.81
C LEU A 43 -36.61 -1.92 2.84
N PRO A 44 -37.68 -1.11 2.93
CA PRO A 44 -37.55 0.34 3.09
C PRO A 44 -36.88 0.69 4.41
N CYS A 45 -36.11 1.78 4.42
CA CYS A 45 -35.39 2.22 5.62
C CYS A 45 -36.39 2.56 6.75
N PRO A 46 -36.28 1.93 7.94
CA PRO A 46 -37.11 2.29 9.07
C PRO A 46 -36.80 3.71 9.55
N VAL A 47 -37.80 4.39 10.14
CA VAL A 47 -37.61 5.73 10.70
C VAL A 47 -36.56 5.65 11.82
N PRO A 48 -35.45 6.41 11.74
CA PRO A 48 -34.39 6.26 12.72
C PRO A 48 -34.87 6.75 14.10
N ALA A 49 -34.96 5.85 15.07
CA ALA A 49 -35.14 6.21 16.48
C ALA A 49 -33.76 6.38 17.13
N TYR A 50 -33.34 7.63 17.34
CA TYR A 50 -32.05 7.94 17.96
C TYR A 50 -32.22 8.14 19.46
N ILE A 51 -32.25 7.04 20.22
CA ILE A 51 -32.23 7.09 21.69
C ILE A 51 -30.81 6.83 22.17
N LEU A 52 -30.21 7.82 22.83
CA LEU A 52 -28.92 7.68 23.48
C LEU A 52 -29.10 7.14 24.90
N HIS A 53 -28.54 5.96 25.16
CA HIS A 53 -28.42 5.38 26.49
C HIS A 53 -26.99 5.56 27.00
N VAL A 54 -26.83 6.37 28.04
CA VAL A 54 -25.58 6.56 28.79
C VAL A 54 -25.82 6.05 30.20
N PRO A 55 -24.92 5.25 30.80
CA PRO A 55 -25.06 4.83 32.20
C PRO A 55 -25.22 6.06 33.12
N ASP A 56 -26.02 5.93 34.17
CA ASP A 56 -26.33 6.99 35.15
C ASP A 56 -27.16 8.18 34.62
N ASN A 57 -27.59 8.15 33.35
CA ASN A 57 -28.46 9.18 32.77
C ASN A 57 -29.75 8.60 32.20
N GLN A 58 -30.84 9.39 32.24
CA GLN A 58 -32.09 9.03 31.57
C GLN A 58 -31.89 8.97 30.04
N PRO A 59 -32.61 8.08 29.33
CA PRO A 59 -32.53 7.97 27.88
C PRO A 59 -32.81 9.32 27.22
N LYS A 60 -31.89 9.80 26.38
CA LYS A 60 -32.07 11.07 25.67
C LYS A 60 -32.49 10.81 24.24
N ALA A 61 -33.70 11.26 23.89
CA ALA A 61 -34.15 11.31 22.51
C ALA A 61 -33.35 12.40 21.78
N VAL A 62 -32.67 12.02 20.70
CA VAL A 62 -31.89 12.92 19.86
C VAL A 62 -32.77 13.37 18.70
N SER A 63 -33.18 14.64 18.71
CA SER A 63 -33.85 15.25 17.56
C SER A 63 -32.82 15.86 16.61
N ILE A 64 -32.68 15.29 15.41
CA ILE A 64 -31.73 15.74 14.38
C ILE A 64 -32.38 16.77 13.43
N SER A 65 -33.70 16.93 13.46
CA SER A 65 -34.42 17.76 12.50
C SER A 65 -34.54 19.21 12.98
N SER A 66 -33.57 20.03 12.59
CA SER A 66 -33.81 21.46 12.38
C SER A 66 -33.38 21.83 10.97
N ALA A 67 -34.15 22.67 10.30
CA ALA A 67 -33.86 23.12 8.93
C ALA A 67 -32.47 23.79 8.81
N ALA A 68 -31.93 24.34 9.91
CA ALA A 68 -30.58 24.90 9.95
C ALA A 68 -29.48 23.81 9.92
N ILE A 69 -29.70 22.68 10.60
CA ILE A 69 -28.78 21.53 10.60
C ILE A 69 -28.75 20.86 9.21
N GLU A 70 -29.90 20.73 8.56
CA GLU A 70 -29.96 20.14 7.21
C GLU A 70 -29.19 20.99 6.19
N ASN A 71 -29.36 22.31 6.23
CA ASN A 71 -28.64 23.24 5.36
C ASN A 71 -27.12 23.23 5.61
N THR A 72 -26.67 23.14 6.86
CA THR A 72 -25.23 23.05 7.18
C THR A 72 -24.65 21.70 6.78
N LEU A 73 -25.37 20.60 6.99
CA LEU A 73 -24.95 19.27 6.53
C LEU A 73 -24.90 19.18 5.01
N ALA A 74 -25.84 19.79 4.28
CA ALA A 74 -25.81 19.84 2.82
C ALA A 74 -24.55 20.55 2.31
N LYS A 75 -24.20 21.70 2.91
CA LYS A 75 -22.96 22.43 2.59
C LYS A 75 -21.71 21.60 2.88
N LEU A 76 -21.66 20.93 4.03
CA LEU A 76 -20.53 20.08 4.41
C LEU A 76 -20.38 18.89 3.45
N ARG A 77 -21.48 18.22 3.10
CA ARG A 77 -21.49 17.11 2.14
C ARG A 77 -20.95 17.54 0.79
N SER A 78 -21.43 18.67 0.25
CA SER A 78 -20.93 19.25 -1.00
C SER A 78 -19.43 19.51 -0.93
N SER A 79 -18.95 20.16 0.14
CA SER A 79 -17.52 20.48 0.30
C SER A 79 -16.63 19.23 0.37
N ILE A 80 -17.08 18.17 1.04
CA ILE A 80 -16.36 16.89 1.12
C ILE A 80 -16.38 16.18 -0.23
N GLU A 81 -17.50 16.21 -0.95
CA GLU A 81 -17.63 15.62 -2.27
C GLU A 81 -16.72 16.30 -3.29
N ASP A 82 -16.65 17.64 -3.27
CA ASP A 82 -15.73 18.42 -4.09
C ASP A 82 -14.26 18.03 -3.81
N MET A 83 -13.92 17.90 -2.52
CA MET A 83 -12.59 17.45 -2.11
C MET A 83 -12.29 16.02 -2.61
N TYR A 84 -13.23 15.08 -2.45
CA TYR A 84 -13.06 13.71 -2.95
C TYR A 84 -12.94 13.66 -4.47
N CYS A 85 -13.71 14.47 -5.19
CA CYS A 85 -13.61 14.62 -6.63
C CYS A 85 -12.22 15.12 -7.03
N ALA A 86 -11.71 16.16 -6.35
CA ALA A 86 -10.36 16.67 -6.58
C ALA A 86 -9.28 15.62 -6.33
N VAL A 87 -9.37 14.87 -5.23
CA VAL A 87 -8.44 13.77 -4.91
C VAL A 87 -8.52 12.65 -5.95
N LYS A 88 -9.73 12.24 -6.35
CA LYS A 88 -9.95 11.21 -7.37
C LYS A 88 -9.36 11.63 -8.72
N ASN A 89 -9.66 12.85 -9.17
CA ASN A 89 -9.12 13.40 -10.42
C ASN A 89 -7.60 13.51 -10.37
N LYS A 90 -7.02 13.90 -9.23
CA LYS A 90 -5.56 13.96 -9.08
C LYS A 90 -4.94 12.56 -9.15
N ARG A 91 -5.53 11.57 -8.46
CA ARG A 91 -5.10 10.15 -8.53
C ARG A 91 -5.21 9.60 -9.94
N GLU A 92 -6.30 9.89 -10.64
CA GLU A 92 -6.52 9.43 -12.02
C GLU A 92 -5.53 10.09 -12.98
N ASN A 93 -5.30 11.40 -12.86
CA ASN A 93 -4.28 12.10 -13.64
C ASN A 93 -2.88 11.53 -13.39
N ILE A 94 -2.50 11.27 -12.14
CA ILE A 94 -1.24 10.58 -11.81
C ILE A 94 -1.20 9.19 -12.46
N THR A 95 -2.29 8.42 -12.37
CA THR A 95 -2.40 7.09 -12.99
C THR A 95 -2.24 7.17 -14.51
N LEU A 96 -2.85 8.15 -15.16
CA LEU A 96 -2.75 8.37 -16.61
C LEU A 96 -1.35 8.82 -17.03
N LEU A 97 -0.71 9.69 -16.25
CA LEU A 97 0.68 10.10 -16.47
C LEU A 97 1.62 8.90 -16.33
N ASN A 98 1.43 8.06 -15.32
CA ASN A 98 2.19 6.82 -15.13
C ASN A 98 1.94 5.85 -16.30
N LYS A 99 0.70 5.67 -16.74
CA LYS A 99 0.36 4.88 -17.94
C LYS A 99 0.97 5.43 -19.22
N ARG A 100 1.12 6.76 -19.36
CA ARG A 100 1.76 7.38 -20.54
C ARG A 100 3.27 7.19 -20.52
N LYS A 101 3.90 7.33 -19.36
CA LYS A 101 5.33 6.99 -19.16
C LYS A 101 5.57 5.49 -19.37
N SER A 102 4.60 4.65 -18.99
CA SER A 102 4.68 3.20 -19.17
C SER A 102 4.51 2.74 -20.63
N ARG A 103 4.13 3.61 -21.57
CA ARG A 103 3.96 3.22 -23.00
C ARG A 103 5.27 2.79 -23.66
N ASP A 104 6.39 3.38 -23.24
CA ASP A 104 7.74 2.95 -23.65
C ASP A 104 8.37 1.97 -22.65
N THR A 105 7.65 1.64 -21.58
CA THR A 105 8.15 0.69 -20.58
C THR A 105 7.77 -0.70 -21.03
N LYS A 106 8.79 -1.50 -21.31
CA LYS A 106 8.65 -2.92 -21.67
C LYS A 106 7.77 -3.60 -20.63
N GLU A 107 6.60 -4.10 -21.02
CA GLU A 107 5.81 -4.97 -20.16
C GLU A 107 6.73 -6.09 -19.67
N VAL A 108 6.99 -6.10 -18.37
CA VAL A 108 7.77 -7.16 -17.76
C VAL A 108 6.83 -8.34 -17.60
N THR A 109 6.63 -9.06 -18.69
CA THR A 109 5.96 -10.35 -18.64
C THR A 109 6.94 -11.33 -18.04
N PHE A 110 6.68 -11.76 -16.80
CA PHE A 110 7.38 -12.90 -16.23
C PHE A 110 6.79 -14.18 -16.81
N SER A 111 7.66 -15.07 -17.23
CA SER A 111 7.31 -16.41 -17.69
C SER A 111 7.54 -17.43 -16.58
N VAL A 112 6.90 -18.60 -16.69
CA VAL A 112 7.21 -19.72 -15.80
C VAL A 112 8.69 -20.04 -15.95
N ASP A 113 9.35 -20.32 -14.83
CA ASP A 113 10.78 -20.56 -14.68
C ASP A 113 11.71 -19.32 -14.69
N ASP A 114 11.15 -18.10 -14.74
CA ASP A 114 11.95 -16.89 -14.53
C ASP A 114 12.39 -16.72 -13.07
N TYR A 115 13.64 -16.31 -12.87
CA TYR A 115 14.20 -15.99 -11.56
C TYR A 115 13.86 -14.57 -11.14
N VAL A 116 13.37 -14.43 -9.91
CA VAL A 116 12.77 -13.18 -9.46
C VAL A 116 13.02 -12.90 -7.98
N LEU A 117 12.93 -11.61 -7.61
CA LEU A 117 13.11 -11.13 -6.24
C LEU A 117 11.81 -10.61 -5.64
N ARG A 118 11.60 -10.94 -4.37
CA ARG A 118 10.38 -10.57 -3.65
C ARG A 118 10.64 -9.41 -2.70
N SER A 119 9.74 -8.43 -2.72
CA SER A 119 9.72 -7.35 -1.73
C SER A 119 9.10 -7.84 -0.41
N ARG A 120 9.69 -7.52 0.74
CA ARG A 120 9.09 -7.73 2.06
C ARG A 120 9.27 -6.47 2.91
N VAL A 121 8.18 -6.00 3.52
CA VAL A 121 8.27 -4.95 4.55
C VAL A 121 8.91 -5.56 5.80
N ASP A 122 10.04 -5.02 6.24
CA ASP A 122 10.74 -5.53 7.42
C ASP A 122 10.04 -5.07 8.70
N GLU A 123 9.23 -5.94 9.29
CA GLU A 123 8.51 -5.67 10.55
C GLU A 123 9.44 -5.33 11.72
N ARG A 124 10.72 -5.74 11.67
CA ARG A 124 11.69 -5.42 12.73
C ARG A 124 12.20 -3.98 12.66
N ARG A 125 11.96 -3.28 11.54
CA ARG A 125 12.31 -1.88 11.36
C ARG A 125 11.02 -1.07 11.36
N HIS A 126 10.82 -0.23 12.39
CA HIS A 126 9.62 0.61 12.55
C HIS A 126 9.40 1.68 11.46
N ASN A 127 10.22 1.71 10.40
CA ASN A 127 10.00 2.58 9.26
C ASN A 127 9.22 1.85 8.17
N LYS A 128 7.92 2.14 8.11
CA LYS A 128 6.89 1.65 7.17
C LYS A 128 7.24 1.78 5.66
N LEU A 129 8.40 2.34 5.31
CA LEU A 129 8.87 2.60 3.94
C LEU A 129 10.16 1.85 3.58
N LEU A 130 10.77 1.10 4.51
CA LEU A 130 11.94 0.29 4.20
C LEU A 130 11.50 -1.09 3.71
N VAL A 131 11.44 -1.22 2.39
CA VAL A 131 11.29 -2.51 1.72
C VAL A 131 12.63 -3.25 1.78
N THR A 132 12.60 -4.50 2.22
CA THR A 132 13.74 -5.43 2.16
C THR A 132 13.48 -6.43 1.06
N TRP A 133 14.38 -6.50 0.08
CA TRP A 133 14.34 -7.49 -0.98
C TRP A 133 14.89 -8.82 -0.47
N ILE A 134 14.12 -9.88 -0.66
CA ILE A 134 14.46 -11.21 -0.17
C ILE A 134 14.48 -12.18 -1.34
N GLY A 135 15.64 -12.84 -1.49
CA GLY A 135 15.79 -14.22 -1.93
C GLY A 135 15.43 -14.55 -3.38
N LEU A 136 16.10 -15.58 -3.89
CA LEU A 136 15.93 -16.12 -5.24
C LEU A 136 14.66 -16.98 -5.30
N TYR A 137 13.65 -16.44 -5.94
CA TYR A 137 12.43 -17.18 -6.25
C TYR A 137 12.41 -17.57 -7.72
N VAL A 138 11.74 -18.68 -8.03
CA VAL A 138 11.38 -19.06 -9.40
C VAL A 138 9.88 -18.92 -9.58
N VAL A 139 9.45 -18.32 -10.69
CA VAL A 139 8.04 -18.22 -11.04
C VAL A 139 7.53 -19.61 -11.40
N THR A 140 6.59 -20.13 -10.64
CA THR A 140 5.95 -21.44 -10.88
C THR A 140 4.69 -21.32 -11.71
N ARG A 141 4.00 -20.18 -11.64
CA ARG A 141 2.76 -19.93 -12.37
C ARG A 141 2.53 -18.43 -12.54
N ALA A 142 2.03 -18.06 -13.72
CA ALA A 142 1.59 -16.71 -14.05
C ALA A 142 0.06 -16.67 -14.15
N ASP A 143 -0.60 -15.92 -13.26
CA ASP A 143 -2.03 -15.60 -13.32
C ASP A 143 -2.24 -14.19 -13.87
N SER A 144 -3.48 -13.84 -14.25
CA SER A 144 -3.78 -12.58 -14.94
C SER A 144 -3.31 -11.31 -14.22
N HIS A 145 -3.22 -11.33 -12.88
CA HIS A 145 -2.78 -10.19 -12.08
C HIS A 145 -1.80 -10.57 -10.95
N SER A 146 -1.30 -11.81 -10.93
CA SER A 146 -0.45 -12.30 -9.84
C SER A 146 0.49 -13.41 -10.31
N PHE A 147 1.60 -13.62 -9.61
CA PHE A 147 2.53 -14.70 -9.89
C PHE A 147 2.70 -15.58 -8.65
N ARG A 148 2.79 -16.89 -8.86
CA ARG A 148 3.20 -17.83 -7.82
C ARG A 148 4.70 -18.02 -7.89
N VAL A 149 5.36 -17.87 -6.76
CA VAL A 149 6.80 -17.96 -6.67
C VAL A 149 7.24 -19.03 -5.67
N ARG A 150 8.25 -19.82 -6.04
CA ARG A 150 8.87 -20.82 -5.16
C ARG A 150 10.26 -20.36 -4.75
N HIS A 151 10.51 -20.31 -3.44
CA HIS A 151 11.85 -19.98 -2.94
C HIS A 151 12.79 -21.17 -3.17
N LEU A 152 13.91 -20.95 -3.88
CA LEU A 152 14.75 -22.05 -4.35
C LEU A 152 15.52 -22.76 -3.25
N VAL A 153 15.78 -22.09 -2.12
CA VAL A 153 16.52 -22.67 -0.99
C VAL A 153 15.59 -23.39 -0.01
N THR A 154 14.35 -22.91 0.17
CA THR A 154 13.42 -23.45 1.18
C THR A 154 12.28 -24.26 0.59
N GLY A 155 12.10 -24.25 -0.73
CA GLY A 155 11.05 -24.97 -1.45
C GLY A 155 9.63 -24.45 -1.20
N LYS A 156 9.45 -23.39 -0.42
CA LYS A 156 8.12 -22.85 -0.09
C LYS A 156 7.56 -22.05 -1.26
N GLU A 157 6.32 -22.35 -1.63
CA GLU A 157 5.53 -21.59 -2.61
C GLU A 157 4.71 -20.51 -1.92
N GLN A 158 4.62 -19.34 -2.54
CA GLN A 158 3.81 -18.23 -2.05
C GLN A 158 3.30 -17.36 -3.20
N ASP A 159 2.12 -16.78 -3.02
CA ASP A 159 1.52 -15.79 -3.92
C ASP A 159 2.06 -14.41 -3.53
N ASP A 160 2.76 -13.69 -4.42
CA ASP A 160 3.30 -12.36 -4.07
C ASP A 160 3.59 -11.44 -5.26
N ILE A 161 3.80 -10.14 -4.95
CA ILE A 161 4.19 -9.11 -5.93
C ILE A 161 5.71 -9.05 -6.02
N VAL A 162 6.22 -9.15 -7.24
CA VAL A 162 7.62 -9.44 -7.56
C VAL A 162 8.12 -8.43 -8.60
N LEU A 163 9.33 -7.89 -8.42
CA LEU A 163 9.92 -6.92 -9.36
C LEU A 163 11.20 -7.43 -10.01
N LYS A 164 11.40 -7.05 -11.27
CA LYS A 164 12.58 -7.37 -12.06
C LYS A 164 13.61 -6.25 -11.94
N VAL A 165 14.88 -6.62 -11.87
CA VAL A 165 16.00 -5.68 -11.96
C VAL A 165 16.18 -5.24 -13.41
N ASP A 166 16.15 -3.93 -13.64
CA ASP A 166 16.43 -3.32 -14.94
C ASP A 166 17.93 -3.22 -15.17
N ARG A 167 18.61 -2.52 -14.26
CA ARG A 167 20.06 -2.32 -14.32
C ARG A 167 20.65 -1.94 -12.98
N LEU A 168 21.94 -2.21 -12.83
CA LEU A 168 22.76 -1.68 -11.75
C LEU A 168 23.40 -0.37 -12.24
N SER A 169 23.13 0.73 -11.55
CA SER A 169 23.47 2.06 -12.05
C SER A 169 24.73 2.64 -11.38
N LYS A 170 24.82 2.52 -10.05
CA LYS A 170 25.87 3.17 -9.24
C LYS A 170 26.26 2.27 -8.07
N HIS A 171 27.46 2.46 -7.54
CA HIS A 171 27.89 1.81 -6.30
C HIS A 171 28.45 2.85 -5.33
N ARG A 172 28.34 2.59 -4.02
CA ARG A 172 28.89 3.44 -2.96
C ARG A 172 29.37 2.62 -1.78
N TRP A 173 30.36 3.13 -1.05
CA TRP A 173 30.76 2.59 0.24
C TRP A 173 29.88 3.15 1.36
N ASN A 174 29.16 2.28 2.09
CA ASN A 174 28.39 2.68 3.27
C ASN A 174 29.26 2.52 4.53
N LYS A 175 29.67 3.66 5.13
CA LYS A 175 30.52 3.68 6.33
C LYS A 175 29.87 3.02 7.55
N HIS A 176 28.55 3.17 7.74
CA HIS A 176 27.85 2.65 8.91
C HIS A 176 27.68 1.14 8.89
N LYS A 177 27.51 0.57 7.70
CA LYS A 177 27.34 -0.89 7.51
C LYS A 177 28.64 -1.60 7.17
N HIS A 178 29.74 -0.85 7.00
CA HIS A 178 31.02 -1.35 6.51
C HIS A 178 30.89 -2.26 5.28
N ALA A 179 30.02 -1.87 4.34
CA ALA A 179 29.68 -2.66 3.16
C ALA A 179 29.41 -1.77 1.96
N PHE A 180 29.67 -2.31 0.76
CA PHE A 180 29.24 -1.69 -0.48
C PHE A 180 27.74 -1.84 -0.68
N GLU A 181 27.11 -0.78 -1.17
CA GLU A 181 25.73 -0.77 -1.65
C GLU A 181 25.74 -0.42 -3.14
N ILE A 182 24.84 -1.01 -3.91
CA ILE A 182 24.65 -0.76 -5.33
C ILE A 182 23.24 -0.26 -5.55
N LEU A 183 23.11 0.79 -6.35
CA LEU A 183 21.85 1.37 -6.76
C LEU A 183 21.23 0.48 -7.84
N VAL A 184 20.13 -0.15 -7.49
CA VAL A 184 19.34 -1.01 -8.37
C VAL A 184 18.22 -0.17 -8.95
N SER A 185 18.12 -0.16 -10.27
CA SER A 185 16.96 0.37 -10.98
C SER A 185 16.02 -0.76 -11.34
N TRP A 186 14.72 -0.52 -11.17
CA TRP A 186 13.68 -1.55 -11.25
C TRP A 186 12.90 -1.43 -12.56
N CYS A 187 12.70 -2.55 -13.26
CA CYS A 187 11.91 -2.53 -14.48
C CYS A 187 10.47 -2.14 -14.13
N GLY A 188 9.92 -1.15 -14.82
CA GLY A 188 8.55 -0.71 -14.58
C GLY A 188 8.39 0.44 -13.57
N LEU A 189 9.46 0.82 -12.86
CA LEU A 189 9.43 1.88 -11.86
C LEU A 189 10.20 3.14 -12.31
N GLU A 190 9.90 4.27 -11.67
CA GLU A 190 10.60 5.52 -11.95
C GLU A 190 11.98 5.57 -11.25
N PRO A 191 12.98 6.32 -11.77
CA PRO A 191 14.30 6.42 -11.14
C PRO A 191 14.31 6.94 -9.68
N ILE A 192 13.24 7.60 -9.24
CA ILE A 192 13.08 8.02 -7.84
C ILE A 192 12.83 6.83 -6.90
N GLU A 193 12.41 5.69 -7.44
CA GLU A 193 12.18 4.43 -6.73
C GLU A 193 13.40 3.49 -6.78
N ASP A 194 14.51 3.91 -7.40
CA ASP A 194 15.78 3.18 -7.35
C ASP A 194 16.23 3.02 -5.88
N SER A 195 16.69 1.82 -5.52
CA SER A 195 17.06 1.51 -4.13
C SER A 195 18.52 1.07 -4.00
N TRP A 196 19.14 1.45 -2.87
CA TRP A 196 20.51 1.07 -2.53
C TRP A 196 20.53 -0.29 -1.84
N GLU A 197 20.94 -1.32 -2.56
CA GLU A 197 20.96 -2.69 -2.09
C GLU A 197 22.36 -3.14 -1.66
N PRO A 198 22.51 -3.86 -0.53
CA PRO A 198 23.81 -4.34 -0.08
C PRO A 198 24.45 -5.31 -1.08
N LEU A 199 25.75 -5.18 -1.31
CA LEU A 199 26.53 -6.07 -2.18
C LEU A 199 26.34 -7.54 -1.83
N LYS A 200 26.28 -7.86 -0.52
CA LYS A 200 26.05 -9.22 -0.04
C LYS A 200 24.69 -9.79 -0.48
N SER A 201 23.64 -8.97 -0.43
CA SER A 201 22.31 -9.35 -0.89
C SER A 201 22.33 -9.60 -2.39
N LEU A 202 22.92 -8.68 -3.16
CA LEU A 202 22.99 -8.81 -4.62
C LEU A 202 23.85 -9.98 -5.08
N ALA A 203 24.94 -10.31 -4.38
CA ALA A 203 25.78 -11.46 -4.71
C ALA A 203 25.03 -12.79 -4.53
N GLN A 204 24.13 -12.86 -3.55
CA GLN A 204 23.29 -14.04 -3.34
C GLN A 204 22.13 -14.12 -4.34
N ASN A 205 21.57 -12.98 -4.71
CA ASN A 205 20.30 -12.91 -5.44
C ASN A 205 20.45 -12.75 -6.96
N ILE A 206 21.47 -12.03 -7.45
CA ILE A 206 21.69 -11.75 -8.88
C ILE A 206 23.19 -11.86 -9.26
N PRO A 207 23.87 -12.98 -8.96
CA PRO A 207 25.33 -13.09 -9.08
C PRO A 207 25.86 -12.82 -10.50
N ALA A 208 25.14 -13.25 -11.54
CA ALA A 208 25.57 -13.05 -12.93
C ALA A 208 25.54 -11.56 -13.33
N LEU A 209 24.42 -10.88 -13.09
CA LEU A 209 24.24 -9.46 -13.40
C LEU A 209 25.20 -8.58 -12.59
N LEU A 210 25.43 -8.96 -11.33
CA LEU A 210 26.39 -8.29 -10.46
C LEU A 210 27.84 -8.42 -10.97
N ARG A 211 28.26 -9.61 -11.43
CA ARG A 211 29.60 -9.81 -11.98
C ARG A 211 29.84 -8.93 -13.20
N THR A 212 28.92 -8.94 -14.15
CA THR A 212 29.01 -8.09 -15.35
C THR A 212 29.11 -6.61 -15.00
N TYR A 213 28.34 -6.15 -14.01
CA TYR A 213 28.43 -4.77 -13.54
C TYR A 213 29.78 -4.45 -12.89
N VAL A 214 30.29 -5.33 -12.02
CA VAL A 214 31.57 -5.11 -11.32
C VAL A 214 32.74 -5.16 -12.29
N GLU A 215 32.71 -6.05 -13.28
CA GLU A 215 33.69 -6.11 -14.38
C GLU A 215 33.68 -4.82 -15.20
N ALA A 216 32.51 -4.27 -15.48
CA ALA A 216 32.36 -3.00 -16.21
C ALA A 216 32.68 -1.75 -15.38
N ALA A 217 32.61 -1.82 -14.05
CA ALA A 217 32.78 -0.68 -13.15
C ALA A 217 34.25 -0.29 -12.90
N GLU A 218 35.21 -1.17 -13.23
CA GLU A 218 36.66 -0.99 -13.07
C GLU A 218 37.14 -0.55 -11.66
N ASP A 219 36.33 -0.72 -10.62
CA ASP A 219 36.70 -0.41 -9.23
C ASP A 219 37.31 -1.64 -8.53
N ALA A 220 38.63 -1.60 -8.31
CA ALA A 220 39.39 -2.65 -7.63
C ALA A 220 38.89 -2.94 -6.20
N LYS A 221 38.38 -1.94 -5.47
CA LYS A 221 37.86 -2.13 -4.10
C LYS A 221 36.53 -2.88 -4.12
N LEU A 222 35.67 -2.57 -5.09
CA LEU A 222 34.41 -3.27 -5.29
C LEU A 222 34.64 -4.72 -5.73
N ALA A 223 35.57 -4.96 -6.66
CA ALA A 223 35.94 -6.31 -7.12
C ALA A 223 36.49 -7.17 -5.97
N THR A 224 37.38 -6.60 -5.15
CA THR A 224 37.92 -7.28 -3.96
C THR A 224 36.81 -7.60 -2.94
N ALA A 225 35.86 -6.68 -2.75
CA ALA A 225 34.72 -6.89 -1.86
C ALA A 225 33.79 -8.00 -2.37
N LEU A 226 33.56 -8.07 -3.68
CA LEU A 226 32.77 -9.14 -4.30
C LEU A 226 33.44 -10.50 -4.07
N GLN A 227 34.75 -10.62 -4.34
CA GLN A 227 35.50 -11.86 -4.12
C GLN A 227 35.41 -12.35 -2.67
N LYS A 228 35.53 -11.43 -1.69
CA LYS A 228 35.37 -11.76 -0.27
C LYS A 228 33.97 -12.29 0.04
N VAL A 229 32.92 -11.66 -0.49
CA VAL A 229 31.54 -12.10 -0.29
C VAL A 229 31.27 -13.47 -0.93
N THR A 230 31.83 -13.77 -2.10
CA THR A 230 31.63 -15.06 -2.79
C THR A 230 32.51 -16.19 -2.27
N SER A 231 33.56 -15.90 -1.50
CA SER A 231 34.46 -16.92 -0.92
C SER A 231 34.02 -17.41 0.47
N THR A 232 32.85 -16.97 0.94
CA THR A 232 32.27 -17.35 2.25
C THR A 232 31.05 -18.24 2.04
#